data_AF-A0ABC8D0T6-F1
#
_entry.id   AF-A0ABC8D0T6-F1
#
_cell.length_a   1.000
_cell.length_b   1.000
_cell.length_c   1.000
_cell.angle_alpha   90.00
_cell.angle_beta   90.00
_cell.angle_gamma   90.00
#
_symmetry.space_group_name_H-M   'P 1'
#
loop_
_entity.id
_entity.type
_entity.pdbx_description
1 polymer ?
#
loop_
_entity_poly.entity_id
_entity_poly.type
_entity_poly.pdbx_seq_one_letter_code
_entity_poly.pdbx_strand_id
1 'polypeptide(L)' 'MGMEELFGMAELIIGVLMNVFIGKIGQVAFGKDNRTTRIILRVIGIFLIINGVSRAFHI' A
#
# COMPACT_ATOMS: atom_id res chain seq x y z
N MET A 1 -16.75 -4.56 14.66
CA MET A 1 -16.03 -4.27 13.41
C MET A 1 -16.57 -5.18 12.34
N GLY A 2 -17.14 -4.64 11.26
CA GLY A 2 -17.54 -5.41 10.08
C GLY A 2 -16.32 -6.00 9.36
N MET A 3 -16.50 -7.06 8.58
CA MET A 3 -15.41 -7.65 7.79
C MET A 3 -14.77 -6.62 6.86
N GLU A 4 -15.55 -5.69 6.32
CA GLU A 4 -15.07 -4.62 5.42
C GLU A 4 -14.14 -3.62 6.12
N GLU A 5 -14.44 -3.25 7.37
CA GLU A 5 -13.61 -2.37 8.18
C GLU A 5 -12.26 -3.01 8.53
N LEU A 6 -12.26 -4.34 8.77
CA LEU A 6 -11.04 -5.13 8.98
C LEU A 6 -10.17 -5.19 7.73
N PHE A 7 -10.78 -5.39 6.56
CA PHE A 7 -10.06 -5.33 5.28
C PHE A 7 -9.51 -3.92 5.01
N GLY A 8 -10.28 -2.87 5.31
CA GLY A 8 -9.83 -1.48 5.17
C GLY A 8 -8.62 -1.16 6.06
N MET A 9 -8.66 -1.59 7.33
CA MET A 9 -7.53 -1.47 8.26
C MET A 9 -6.28 -2.22 7.76
N ALA A 10 -6.44 -3.44 7.23
CA ALA A 10 -5.33 -4.20 6.67
C ALA A 10 -4.70 -3.48 5.46
N GLU A 11 -5.51 -2.92 4.56
CA GLU A 11 -5.02 -2.17 3.41
C GLU A 11 -4.29 -0.88 3.78
N LEU A 12 -4.76 -0.18 4.82
CA LEU A 12 -4.05 0.98 5.37
C LEU A 12 -2.66 0.59 5.87
N ILE A 13 -2.58 -0.48 6.67
CA ILE A 13 -1.31 -0.97 7.20
C ILE A 13 -0.38 -1.40 6.06
N ILE A 14 -0.88 -2.16 5.09
CA ILE A 14 -0.08 -2.62 3.94
C ILE A 14 0.37 -1.43 3.08
N GLY A 15 -0.51 -0.45 2.82
CA GLY A 15 -0.19 0.75 2.06
C GLY A 15 0.90 1.61 2.73
N VAL A 16 0.85 1.74 4.05
CA VAL A 16 1.90 2.42 4.83
C VAL A 16 3.21 1.62 4.77
N LEU A 17 3.17 0.31 5.02
CA LEU A 17 4.35 -0.55 4.98
C LEU A 17 5.02 -0.54 3.60
N MET A 18 4.23 -0.53 2.51
CA MET A 18 4.78 -0.43 1.16
C MET A 18 5.49 0.90 0.90
N ASN A 19 4.95 2.00 1.42
CA ASN A 19 5.60 3.30 1.29
C ASN A 19 6.90 3.39 2.11
N VAL A 20 6.91 2.83 3.32
CA VAL A 20 8.10 2.82 4.20
C VAL A 20 9.20 1.91 3.65
N PHE A 21 8.85 0.70 3.20
CA PHE A 21 9.80 -0.30 2.73
C PHE A 21 9.99 -0.32 1.21
N ILE A 22 9.65 0.78 0.53
CA ILE A 22 9.55 0.84 -0.93
C ILE A 22 10.80 0.39 -1.68
N GLY A 23 12.00 0.72 -1.17
CA GLY A 23 13.26 0.29 -1.77
C GLY A 23 13.49 -1.22 -1.62
N LYS A 24 13.20 -1.79 -0.45
CA LYS A 24 13.30 -3.23 -0.21
C LYS A 24 12.28 -4.01 -1.05
N ILE A 25 11.05 -3.52 -1.14
CA ILE A 25 10.01 -4.14 -1.95
C ILE A 25 10.37 -4.04 -3.44
N GLY A 26 10.88 -2.90 -3.89
CA GLY A 26 11.38 -2.75 -5.27
C GLY A 26 12.47 -3.76 -5.60
N GLN A 27 13.43 -3.94 -4.69
CA GLN A 27 14.51 -4.90 -4.85
C GLN A 27 14.00 -6.36 -4.84
N VAL A 28 13.07 -6.72 -3.96
CA VAL A 28 12.54 -8.09 -3.85
C VAL A 28 11.59 -8.42 -5.01
N ALA A 29 10.67 -7.51 -5.36
CA ALA A 29 9.64 -7.77 -6.36
C ALA A 29 10.14 -7.61 -7.80
N PHE A 30 11.05 -6.66 -8.04
CA PHE A 30 11.51 -6.32 -9.40
C PHE A 30 13.00 -6.60 -9.63
N GLY A 31 13.73 -7.08 -8.61
CA GLY A 31 15.18 -7.32 -8.69
C GLY A 31 16.02 -6.06 -8.85
N LYS A 32 15.40 -4.88 -8.82
CA LYS A 32 16.06 -3.59 -9.06
C LYS A 32 15.36 -2.46 -8.31
N ASP A 33 16.17 -1.62 -7.69
CA ASP A 33 15.72 -0.42 -6.99
C ASP A 33 16.01 0.81 -7.84
N ASN A 34 15.13 1.11 -8.80
CA ASN A 34 15.26 2.28 -9.67
C ASN A 34 14.07 3.24 -9.49
N ARG A 35 14.22 4.46 -10.01
CA ARG A 35 13.22 5.53 -9.86
C ARG A 35 11.83 5.10 -10.33
N THR A 36 11.75 4.37 -11.45
CA THR A 36 10.49 3.91 -12.03
C THR A 36 9.77 2.90 -11.12
N THR A 37 10.49 1.89 -10.63
CA THR A 37 9.94 0.90 -9.69
C THR A 37 9.44 1.56 -8.42
N ARG A 38 10.19 2.54 -7.87
CA ARG A 38 9.75 3.30 -6.70
C ARG A 38 8.48 4.12 -6.98
N ILE A 39 8.36 4.75 -8.15
CA ILE A 39 7.14 5.50 -8.50
C ILE A 39 5.93 4.57 -8.58
N ILE A 40 6.08 3.43 -9.27
CA ILE A 40 5.01 2.43 -9.40
C ILE A 40 4.56 1.95 -8.01
N LEU A 41 5.49 1.56 -7.15
CA LEU A 41 5.17 1.11 -5.79
C LEU A 41 4.51 2.21 -4.93
N ARG A 42 4.87 3.48 -5.12
CA ARG A 42 4.18 4.60 -4.44
C ARG A 42 2.74 4.72 -4.89
N VAL A 43 2.48 4.62 -6.20
CA VAL A 43 1.13 4.69 -6.74
C VAL A 43 0.27 3.56 -6.16
N ILE A 44 0.79 2.32 -6.14
CA ILE A 44 0.09 1.18 -5.54
C ILE A 44 -0.15 1.42 -4.04
N GLY A 45 0.86 1.93 -3.31
CA GLY A 45 0.75 2.24 -1.88
C GLY A 45 -0.32 3.29 -1.58
N ILE A 46 -0.38 4.35 -2.38
CA ILE A 46 -1.41 5.39 -2.25
C ILE A 46 -2.80 4.82 -2.56
N PHE A 47 -2.93 3.98 -3.59
CA PHE A 47 -4.20 3.32 -3.90
C PHE A 47 -4.70 2.45 -2.75
N LEU A 48 -3.83 1.68 -2.11
CA LEU A 48 -4.19 0.89 -0.92
C LEU A 48 -4.61 1.78 0.24
N ILE A 49 -3.95 2.93 0.44
CA ILE A 49 -4.34 3.88 1.50
C ILE A 49 -5.73 4.45 1.21
N ILE A 50 -5.99 4.91 -0.01
CA ILE A 50 -7.30 5.51 -0.39
C ILE A 50 -8.42 4.48 -0.22
N ASN A 51 -8.23 3.27 -0.76
CA ASN A 51 -9.22 2.18 -0.65
C ASN A 51 -9.40 1.72 0.80
N GLY A 52 -8.31 1.68 1.55
CA GLY A 52 -8.32 1.35 2.98
C GLY A 52 -9.08 2.37 3.80
N VAL A 53 -8.91 3.68 3.54
CA VAL A 53 -9.68 4.76 4.18
C VAL A 53 -11.16 4.61 3.84
N SER A 54 -11.53 4.50 2.55
CA SER A 54 -12.95 4.40 2.16
C SER A 54 -13.64 3.20 2.83
N ARG A 55 -13.00 2.02 2.85
CA ARG A 55 -13.55 0.82 3.52
C ARG A 55 -13.52 0.89 5.04
N ALA A 56 -12.46 1.43 5.65
CA ALA A 56 -12.35 1.53 7.10
C ALA A 56 -13.33 2.54 7.70
N PHE A 57 -13.70 3.57 6.95
CA PHE A 57 -14.61 4.62 7.41
C PHE A 57 -16.02 4.53 6.80
N HIS A 58 -16.31 3.50 5.98
CA HIS A 58 -17.61 3.31 5.32
C HIS A 58 -18.10 4.60 4.61
N ILE A 59 -17.18 5.29 3.92
CA ILE A 59 -17.46 6.51 3.14
C ILE A 59 -17.70 6.15 1.68
#